data_AF-A0A957ST52-F1
#
_entry.id   AF-A0A957ST52-F1
#
_cell.length_a   1.000
_cell.length_b   1.000
_cell.length_c   1.000
_cell.angle_alpha   90.00
_cell.angle_beta   90.00
_cell.angle_gamma   90.00
#
_symmetry.space_group_name_H-M   'P 1'
#
loop_
_entity.id
_entity.type
_entity.pdbx_description
1 polymer ?
#
loop_
_entity_poly.entity_id
_entity_poly.type
_entity_poly.pdbx_seq_one_letter_code
_entity_poly.pdbx_strand_id
1 'polypeptide(L)'
;MAKLIPAADRIKRARKLIQQARTFPTPTEGLGKSDLSFVANVRDLLRQAKDMVKFIPQTAGVSEEMKEEVKSIYAEVERAEKDILS
;
A
#
# COMPACT_ATOMS: atom_id res chain seq x y z
N MET A 1 24.94 8.62 -3.83
CA MET A 1 23.95 8.77 -4.91
C MET A 1 22.78 7.83 -4.63
N ALA A 2 21.59 8.35 -4.34
CA ALA A 2 20.42 7.53 -4.13
C ALA A 2 20.04 6.87 -5.46
N LYS A 3 20.10 5.54 -5.53
CA LYS A 3 19.68 4.77 -6.71
C LYS A 3 18.24 5.16 -7.03
N LEU A 4 18.01 5.78 -8.20
CA LEU A 4 16.68 6.04 -8.74
C LEU A 4 15.93 4.71 -8.74
N ILE A 5 14.90 4.58 -7.91
CA ILE A 5 14.06 3.39 -7.88
C ILE A 5 13.20 3.45 -9.16
N PRO A 6 13.29 2.47 -10.07
CA PRO A 6 12.43 2.39 -11.25
C PRO A 6 10.94 2.35 -10.87
N ALA A 7 10.06 2.82 -11.75
CA ALA A 7 8.61 2.78 -11.53
C ALA A 7 8.10 1.36 -11.23
N ALA A 8 8.61 0.35 -11.96
CA ALA A 8 8.29 -1.05 -11.73
C ALA A 8 8.66 -1.53 -10.32
N ASP A 9 9.79 -1.08 -9.78
CA ASP A 9 10.19 -1.45 -8.41
C ASP A 9 9.37 -0.73 -7.35
N ARG A 10 8.87 0.49 -7.64
CA ARG A 10 7.91 1.17 -6.76
C ARG A 10 6.60 0.40 -6.64
N ILE A 11 6.07 -0.11 -7.76
CA ILE A 11 4.86 -0.94 -7.81
C ILE A 11 5.07 -2.22 -6.99
N LYS A 12 6.19 -2.93 -7.21
CA LYS A 12 6.52 -4.15 -6.44
C LYS A 12 6.57 -3.87 -4.93
N ARG A 13 7.17 -2.75 -4.53
CA ARG A 13 7.23 -2.33 -3.11
C ARG A 13 5.85 -1.98 -2.56
N ALA A 14 5.02 -1.27 -3.33
CA ALA A 14 3.65 -0.95 -2.94
C ALA A 14 2.82 -2.21 -2.70
N ARG A 15 2.88 -3.20 -3.60
CA ARG A 15 2.22 -4.51 -3.39
C ARG A 15 2.74 -5.22 -2.14
N LYS A 16 4.05 -5.16 -1.88
CA LYS A 16 4.64 -5.74 -0.68
C LYS A 16 4.11 -5.09 0.60
N LEU A 17 3.96 -3.76 0.63
CA LEU A 17 3.38 -3.03 1.76
C LEU A 17 1.91 -3.39 2.00
N ILE A 18 1.12 -3.58 0.94
CA ILE A 18 -0.27 -4.06 1.05
C ILE A 18 -0.32 -5.47 1.64
N GLN A 19 0.54 -6.37 1.16
CA GLN A 19 0.64 -7.71 1.71
C GLN A 19 1.05 -7.69 3.19
N GLN A 20 2.02 -6.83 3.55
CA GLN A 20 2.41 -6.64 4.94
C GLN A 20 1.25 -6.17 5.82
N ALA A 21 0.40 -5.26 5.32
CA ALA A 21 -0.79 -4.81 6.03
C ALA A 21 -1.78 -5.97 6.25
N ARG A 22 -1.98 -6.84 5.26
CA ARG A 22 -2.85 -8.03 5.36
C ARG A 22 -2.31 -9.10 6.31
N THR A 23 -1.00 -9.29 6.34
CA THR A 23 -0.34 -10.24 7.25
C THR A 23 -0.02 -9.61 8.61
N PHE A 24 -0.37 -8.34 8.82
CA PHE A 24 -0.03 -7.63 10.05
C PHE A 24 -0.73 -8.32 11.22
N PRO A 25 0.01 -8.75 12.26
CA PRO A 25 -0.56 -9.56 13.33
C PRO A 25 -1.63 -8.75 14.04
N THR A 26 -2.85 -9.28 14.07
CA THR A 26 -3.91 -8.72 14.90
C THR A 26 -3.55 -8.99 16.36
N PRO A 27 -3.53 -7.97 17.24
CA PRO A 27 -3.26 -8.18 18.65
C PRO A 27 -4.28 -9.19 19.21
N THR A 28 -3.79 -10.30 19.76
CA THR A 28 -4.64 -11.31 20.39
C THR A 28 -4.95 -11.00 21.85
N GLU A 29 -4.27 -10.01 22.44
CA GLU A 29 -4.48 -9.52 23.80
C GLU A 29 -4.94 -8.05 23.77
N GLY A 30 -5.91 -7.67 24.62
CA GLY A 30 -6.46 -6.32 24.71
C GLY A 30 -7.70 -6.05 23.83
N LEU A 31 -7.81 -4.85 23.24
CA LEU A 31 -8.92 -4.41 22.37
C LEU A 31 -8.94 -5.09 20.99
N GLY A 32 -7.99 -5.99 20.71
CA GLY A 32 -7.94 -6.77 19.48
C GLY A 32 -7.85 -5.91 18.22
N LYS A 33 -8.80 -6.11 17.29
CA LYS A 33 -8.94 -5.30 16.06
C LYS A 33 -9.24 -3.82 16.30
N SER A 34 -9.65 -3.46 17.51
CA SER A 34 -9.94 -2.08 17.92
C SER A 34 -8.75 -1.38 18.59
N ASP A 35 -7.59 -2.05 18.68
CA ASP A 35 -6.37 -1.41 19.16
C ASP A 35 -5.99 -0.27 18.20
N LEU A 36 -6.01 0.97 18.70
CA LEU A 36 -5.64 2.16 17.94
C LEU A 36 -4.25 2.04 17.33
N SER A 37 -3.33 1.34 17.99
CA SER A 37 -1.98 1.07 17.51
C SER A 37 -2.01 0.13 16.30
N PHE A 38 -2.83 -0.91 16.33
CA PHE A 38 -3.01 -1.82 15.18
C PHE A 38 -3.61 -1.08 13.98
N VAL A 39 -4.70 -0.34 14.21
CA VAL A 39 -5.37 0.46 13.17
C VAL A 39 -4.41 1.50 12.57
N ALA A 40 -3.63 2.18 13.42
CA ALA A 40 -2.64 3.15 12.98
C ALA A 40 -1.54 2.52 12.12
N ASN A 41 -1.00 1.37 12.52
CA ASN A 41 0.03 0.66 11.75
C ASN A 41 -0.49 0.18 10.39
N VAL A 42 -1.68 -0.42 10.34
CA VAL A 42 -2.30 -0.86 9.08
C VAL A 42 -2.53 0.34 8.15
N ARG A 43 -3.12 1.43 8.66
CA ARG A 43 -3.32 2.65 7.86
C ARG A 43 -2.01 3.28 7.40
N ASP A 44 -0.96 3.22 8.22
CA ASP A 44 0.36 3.72 7.85
C ASP A 44 0.96 2.92 6.70
N LEU A 45 0.94 1.59 6.77
CA LEU A 45 1.42 0.71 5.69
C LEU A 45 0.67 0.96 4.37
N LEU A 46 -0.65 1.09 4.44
CA LEU A 46 -1.49 1.36 3.27
C LEU A 46 -1.24 2.77 2.68
N ARG A 47 -0.99 3.76 3.53
CA ARG A 47 -0.58 5.11 3.11
C ARG A 47 0.80 5.10 2.45
N GLN A 48 1.78 4.39 3.01
CA GLN A 48 3.10 4.22 2.39
C GLN A 48 2.99 3.56 1.01
N ALA A 49 2.10 2.57 0.84
CA ALA A 49 1.85 1.93 -0.45
C ALA A 49 1.31 2.94 -1.48
N LYS A 50 0.30 3.74 -1.10
CA LYS A 50 -0.24 4.83 -1.94
C LYS A 50 0.83 5.86 -2.30
N ASP A 51 1.69 6.21 -1.36
CA ASP A 51 2.79 7.15 -1.58
C ASP A 51 3.81 6.61 -2.58
N MET A 52 4.07 5.30 -2.64
CA MET A 52 4.98 4.74 -3.64
C MET A 52 4.47 4.87 -5.07
N VAL A 53 3.15 4.73 -5.28
CA VAL A 53 2.55 4.88 -6.61
C VAL A 53 2.23 6.33 -6.97
N LYS A 54 1.99 7.23 -5.99
CA LYS A 54 1.70 8.65 -6.28
C LYS A 54 2.87 9.39 -6.95
N PHE A 55 4.11 8.94 -6.69
CA PHE A 55 5.32 9.51 -7.30
C PHE A 55 5.63 8.96 -8.69
N ILE A 56 4.83 8.03 -9.22
CA ILE A 56 4.94 7.60 -10.61
C ILE A 56 4.34 8.72 -11.46
N PRO A 57 5.13 9.41 -12.30
CA PRO A 57 4.63 10.51 -13.10
C PRO A 57 3.47 10.03 -13.98
N GLN A 58 2.27 10.57 -13.78
CA GLN A 58 1.11 10.22 -14.63
C GLN A 58 1.16 10.89 -16.02
N THR A 59 2.25 11.60 -16.32
CA THR A 59 2.50 12.36 -17.55
C THR A 59 3.27 11.55 -18.60
N ALA A 60 3.47 12.14 -19.79
CA ALA A 60 4.05 11.51 -20.97
C ALA A 60 5.36 10.75 -20.66
N GLY A 61 5.43 9.47 -21.07
CA GLY A 61 6.56 8.57 -20.84
C GLY A 61 6.25 7.30 -20.05
N VAL A 62 5.01 7.14 -19.57
CA VAL A 62 4.55 5.95 -18.83
C VAL A 62 3.55 5.14 -19.67
N SER A 63 3.77 3.83 -19.80
CA SER A 63 2.90 2.91 -20.54
C SER A 63 1.50 2.84 -19.93
N GLU A 64 0.48 2.53 -20.73
CA GLU A 64 -0.89 2.34 -20.21
C GLU A 64 -0.95 1.25 -19.14
N GLU A 65 -0.20 0.16 -19.32
CA GLU A 65 -0.06 -0.93 -18.35
C GLU A 65 0.29 -0.42 -16.94
N MET A 66 1.24 0.52 -16.84
CA MET A 66 1.66 1.05 -15.55
C MET A 66 0.58 1.92 -14.90
N LYS A 67 -0.23 2.62 -15.70
CA LYS A 67 -1.39 3.39 -15.19
C LYS A 67 -2.46 2.44 -14.64
N GLU A 68 -2.69 1.33 -15.32
CA GLU A 68 -3.59 0.28 -14.83
C GLU A 68 -3.07 -0.36 -13.54
N GLU A 69 -1.78 -0.66 -13.46
CA GLU A 69 -1.17 -1.20 -12.24
C GLU A 69 -1.30 -0.25 -11.05
N VAL A 70 -1.10 1.06 -11.27
CA VAL A 70 -1.31 2.08 -10.23
C VAL A 70 -2.76 2.11 -9.77
N LYS A 71 -3.73 2.08 -10.70
CA LYS A 71 -5.16 2.01 -10.35
C LYS A 71 -5.49 0.73 -9.57
N SER A 72 -4.94 -0.41 -9.97
CA SER A 72 -5.10 -1.70 -9.26
C SER A 72 -4.59 -1.59 -7.82
N ILE A 73 -3.43 -0.97 -7.61
CA ILE A 73 -2.86 -0.76 -6.27
C ILE A 73 -3.78 0.11 -5.41
N TYR A 74 -4.33 1.19 -5.94
CA TYR A 74 -5.30 2.00 -5.18
C TYR A 74 -6.53 1.20 -4.78
N ALA A 75 -7.09 0.41 -5.69
CA ALA A 75 -8.24 -0.45 -5.40
C ALA A 75 -7.91 -1.56 -4.39
N GLU A 76 -6.72 -2.16 -4.47
CA GLU A 76 -6.25 -3.16 -3.51
C GLU A 76 -6.06 -2.58 -2.11
N VAL A 77 -5.54 -1.35 -2.00
CA VAL A 77 -5.40 -0.66 -0.72
C VAL A 77 -6.76 -0.42 -0.09
N GLU A 78 -7.75 0.08 -0.84
CA GLU A 78 -9.09 0.31 -0.32
C GLU A 78 -9.79 -0.98 0.12
N ARG A 79 -9.62 -2.07 -0.65
CA ARG A 79 -10.11 -3.38 -0.25
C ARG A 79 -9.43 -3.87 1.02
N ALA A 80 -8.10 -3.79 1.08
CA ALA A 80 -7.36 -4.21 2.28
C ALA A 80 -7.75 -3.37 3.51
N GLU A 81 -7.95 -2.06 3.36
CA GLU A 81 -8.40 -1.19 4.45
C GLU A 81 -9.76 -1.65 4.98
N LYS A 82 -10.72 -1.91 4.09
CA LYS A 82 -12.04 -2.43 4.47
C LYS A 82 -11.95 -3.83 5.07
N ASP A 83 -11.22 -4.76 4.46
CA ASP A 83 -11.15 -6.14 4.94
C ASP A 83 -10.48 -6.26 6.32
N ILE A 84 -9.52 -5.39 6.62
CA ILE A 84 -8.75 -5.42 7.88
C ILE A 84 -9.44 -4.60 8.98
N LEU A 85 -10.04 -3.45 8.63
CA LEU A 85 -10.57 -2.47 9.59
C LEU A 85 -12.11 -2.42 9.66
N SER A 86 -12.83 -3.11 8.77
CA SER A 86 -14.29 -3.29 8.88
C SER A 86 -14.65 -4.43 9.82
#